data_AF-A0A0F9GHS1-F1
#
_entry.id   AF-A0A0F9GHS1-F1
#
_cell.length_a   1.000
_cell.length_b   1.000
_cell.length_c   1.000
_cell.angle_alpha   90.00
_cell.angle_beta   90.00
_cell.angle_gamma   90.00
#
_symmetry.space_group_name_H-M   'P 1'
#
loop_
_entity.id
_entity.type
_entity.pdbx_description
1 polymer ?
#
loop_
_entity_poly.entity_id
_entity_poly.type
_entity_poly.pdbx_seq_one_letter_code
_entity_poly.pdbx_strand_id
1 'polypeptide(L)'
;MRSETLEQILKVITVAAQRYNQGDGIDHSYQYGVSRVSQEYGIRYQTIGDACRRRLGLKHIGEFKAMLKASFEGDTNKLRDVLLSKTSRFYHDRINDFFSKFTNIRATTEVEEKEPDTFVPYTVKLRKRDSDVLIALAQLSGGQPEEILLEASVEAIKDRMKKAVNKL
;
A
#
# COMPACT_ATOMS: atom_id res chain seq x y z
N MET A 1 10.20 -23.54 -5.51
CA MET A 1 10.85 -22.23 -5.32
C MET A 1 11.81 -22.28 -4.12
N ARG A 2 12.94 -21.56 -4.16
CA ARG A 2 13.93 -21.49 -3.05
C ARG A 2 13.42 -20.56 -1.93
N SER A 3 13.86 -20.78 -0.68
CA SER A 3 13.48 -19.97 0.50
C SER A 3 13.65 -18.47 0.28
N GLU A 4 14.83 -18.07 -0.22
CA GLU A 4 15.18 -16.67 -0.42
C GLU A 4 14.28 -15.97 -1.44
N THR A 5 13.87 -16.68 -2.50
CA THR A 5 12.94 -16.14 -3.50
C THR A 5 11.55 -15.92 -2.92
N LEU A 6 11.07 -16.86 -2.11
CA LEU A 6 9.80 -16.69 -1.42
C LEU A 6 9.86 -15.46 -0.52
N GLU A 7 10.94 -15.33 0.25
CA GLU A 7 11.14 -14.18 1.14
C GLU A 7 11.14 -12.84 0.40
N GLN A 8 11.87 -12.76 -0.72
CA GLN A 8 11.88 -11.59 -1.59
C GLN A 8 10.46 -11.24 -2.08
N ILE A 9 9.66 -12.24 -2.49
CA ILE A 9 8.28 -12.01 -2.93
C ILE A 9 7.41 -11.50 -1.77
N LEU A 10 7.48 -12.14 -0.60
CA LEU A 10 6.72 -11.72 0.58
C LEU A 10 7.09 -10.29 1.00
N LYS A 11 8.39 -9.94 0.93
CA LYS A 11 8.87 -8.58 1.19
C LYS A 11 8.35 -7.57 0.17
N VAL A 12 8.32 -7.91 -1.12
CA VAL A 12 7.70 -7.06 -2.16
C VAL A 12 6.24 -6.78 -1.82
N ILE A 13 5.49 -7.81 -1.39
CA ILE A 13 4.07 -7.66 -1.01
C ILE A 13 3.94 -6.67 0.16
N THR A 14 4.75 -6.82 1.21
CA THR A 14 4.73 -5.92 2.38
C THR A 14 5.05 -4.48 2.00
N VAL A 15 6.15 -4.26 1.26
CA VAL A 15 6.60 -2.91 0.91
C VAL A 15 5.63 -2.23 -0.06
N ALA A 16 5.06 -2.99 -1.00
CA ALA A 16 4.04 -2.48 -1.89
C ALA A 16 2.74 -2.13 -1.13
N ALA A 17 2.35 -2.92 -0.13
CA ALA A 17 1.18 -2.63 0.69
C ALA A 17 1.32 -1.31 1.45
N GLN A 18 2.50 -1.02 1.99
CA GLN A 18 2.79 0.25 2.67
C GLN A 18 2.54 1.46 1.76
N ARG A 19 3.02 1.40 0.50
CA ARG A 19 2.78 2.47 -0.48
C ARG A 19 1.34 2.57 -0.93
N TYR A 20 0.70 1.43 -1.16
CA TYR A 20 -0.71 1.40 -1.54
C TYR A 20 -1.61 2.03 -0.47
N ASN A 21 -1.34 1.73 0.80
CA ASN A 21 -2.05 2.31 1.94
C ASN A 21 -1.81 3.83 2.07
N GLN A 22 -0.70 4.35 1.56
CA GLN A 22 -0.43 5.80 1.48
C GLN A 22 -1.21 6.49 0.34
N GLY A 23 -1.91 5.73 -0.51
CA GLY A 23 -2.74 6.25 -1.60
C GLY A 23 -2.13 6.11 -2.99
N ASP A 24 -0.98 5.44 -3.13
CA ASP A 24 -0.36 5.17 -4.42
C ASP A 24 -1.17 4.18 -5.25
N GLY A 25 -1.14 4.35 -6.58
CA GLY A 25 -1.69 3.36 -7.51
C GLY A 25 -0.88 2.06 -7.51
N ILE A 26 -1.54 0.93 -7.82
CA ILE A 26 -0.94 -0.42 -7.77
C ILE A 26 0.37 -0.54 -8.57
N ASP A 27 0.46 0.12 -9.73
CA ASP A 27 1.66 0.09 -10.56
C ASP A 27 2.86 0.72 -9.84
N HIS A 28 2.65 1.89 -9.24
CA HIS A 28 3.68 2.60 -8.48
C HIS A 28 4.04 1.83 -7.21
N SER A 29 3.06 1.36 -6.45
CA SER A 29 3.28 0.58 -5.23
C SER A 29 4.10 -0.69 -5.52
N TYR A 30 3.77 -1.40 -6.59
CA TYR A 30 4.53 -2.58 -7.03
C TYR A 30 5.95 -2.21 -7.45
N GLN A 31 6.13 -1.21 -8.33
CA GLN A 31 7.45 -0.78 -8.80
C GLN A 31 8.35 -0.34 -7.65
N TYR A 32 7.78 0.36 -6.66
CA TYR A 32 8.46 0.75 -5.44
C TYR A 32 8.90 -0.48 -4.63
N GLY A 33 7.99 -1.44 -4.41
CA GLY A 33 8.30 -2.69 -3.72
C GLY A 33 9.45 -3.47 -4.38
N VAL A 34 9.40 -3.63 -5.70
CA VAL A 34 10.46 -4.30 -6.46
C VAL A 34 11.78 -3.54 -6.38
N SER A 35 11.76 -2.21 -6.53
CA SER A 35 12.96 -1.38 -6.44
C SER A 35 13.62 -1.45 -5.07
N ARG A 36 12.83 -1.40 -3.99
CA ARG A 36 13.34 -1.48 -2.62
C ARG A 36 13.93 -2.84 -2.30
N VAL A 37 13.25 -3.93 -2.66
CA VAL A 37 13.76 -5.29 -2.43
C VAL A 37 14.99 -5.56 -3.30
N SER A 38 15.04 -5.04 -4.52
CA SER A 38 16.23 -5.10 -5.38
C SER A 38 17.45 -4.45 -4.71
N GLN A 39 17.28 -3.27 -4.11
CA GLN A 39 18.35 -2.59 -3.37
C GLN A 39 18.76 -3.34 -2.10
N GLU A 40 17.78 -3.78 -1.29
CA GLU A 40 18.02 -4.45 0.00
C GLU A 40 18.77 -5.78 -0.17
N TYR A 41 18.43 -6.56 -1.19
CA TYR A 41 19.06 -7.86 -1.45
C TYR A 41 20.25 -7.77 -2.43
N GLY A 42 20.61 -6.57 -2.92
CA GLY A 42 21.74 -6.39 -3.84
C GLY A 42 21.56 -7.11 -5.20
N ILE A 43 20.33 -7.28 -5.66
CA ILE A 43 20.01 -8.01 -6.89
C ILE A 43 19.28 -7.14 -7.90
N ARG A 44 19.32 -7.52 -9.17
CA ARG A 44 18.72 -6.73 -10.25
C ARG A 44 17.20 -6.66 -10.13
N TYR A 45 16.63 -5.51 -10.47
CA TYR A 45 15.19 -5.28 -10.54
C TYR A 45 14.47 -6.35 -11.37
N GLN A 46 15.04 -6.73 -12.53
CA GLN A 46 14.44 -7.76 -13.39
C GLN A 46 14.35 -9.13 -12.69
N THR A 47 15.31 -9.46 -11.81
CA THR A 47 15.31 -10.74 -11.07
C THR A 47 14.14 -10.80 -10.09
N ILE A 48 13.86 -9.70 -9.39
CA ILE A 48 12.68 -9.61 -8.51
C ILE A 48 11.39 -9.62 -9.33
N GLY A 49 11.34 -8.87 -10.43
CA GLY A 49 10.20 -8.90 -11.36
C GLY A 49 9.90 -10.30 -11.89
N ASP A 50 10.92 -11.06 -12.24
CA ASP A 50 10.79 -12.45 -12.67
C ASP A 50 10.38 -13.39 -11.52
N ALA A 51 10.79 -13.12 -10.28
CA ALA A 51 10.32 -13.85 -9.12
C ALA A 51 8.81 -13.67 -8.92
N CYS A 52 8.30 -12.44 -9.03
CA CYS A 52 6.87 -12.13 -8.94
C CYS A 52 6.04 -12.64 -10.13
N ARG A 53 6.66 -13.06 -11.24
CA ARG A 53 5.95 -13.50 -12.45
C ARG A 53 6.28 -14.94 -12.85
N ARG A 54 7.48 -15.16 -13.40
CA ARG A 54 7.88 -16.45 -14.00
C ARG A 54 7.93 -17.55 -12.95
N ARG A 55 8.44 -17.26 -11.75
CA ARG A 55 8.56 -18.27 -10.68
C ARG A 55 7.21 -18.63 -10.04
N LEU A 56 6.21 -17.77 -10.21
CA LEU A 56 4.82 -18.05 -9.86
C LEU A 56 4.01 -18.65 -11.02
N GLY A 57 4.63 -18.88 -12.18
CA GLY A 57 3.96 -19.47 -13.35
C GLY A 57 2.92 -18.55 -14.00
N LEU A 58 3.04 -17.23 -13.81
CA LEU A 58 2.15 -16.24 -14.40
C LEU A 58 2.63 -15.87 -15.81
N LYS A 59 1.70 -15.61 -16.74
CA LYS A 59 2.04 -15.27 -18.13
C LYS A 59 2.57 -13.84 -18.20
N HIS A 60 1.89 -12.91 -17.54
CA HIS A 60 2.28 -11.50 -17.50
C HIS A 60 2.28 -10.93 -16.08
N ILE A 61 3.07 -9.86 -15.87
CA ILE A 61 3.18 -9.24 -14.55
C ILE A 61 1.87 -8.61 -14.08
N GLY A 62 0.99 -8.23 -15.03
CA GLY A 62 -0.35 -7.73 -14.71
C GLY A 62 -1.19 -8.70 -13.87
N GLU A 63 -1.00 -10.02 -14.02
CA GLU A 63 -1.69 -11.02 -13.17
C GLU A 63 -1.25 -10.88 -11.72
N PHE A 64 0.06 -10.73 -11.48
CA PHE A 64 0.58 -10.52 -10.14
C PHE A 64 0.05 -9.22 -9.53
N LYS A 65 0.10 -8.11 -10.29
CA LYS A 65 -0.41 -6.81 -9.84
C LYS A 65 -1.90 -6.85 -9.53
N ALA A 66 -2.70 -7.57 -10.33
CA ALA A 66 -4.13 -7.73 -10.08
C ALA A 66 -4.40 -8.52 -8.78
N MET A 67 -3.70 -9.63 -8.56
CA MET A 67 -3.79 -10.40 -7.31
C MET A 67 -3.29 -9.60 -6.11
N LEU A 68 -2.24 -8.81 -6.30
CA LEU A 68 -1.68 -7.93 -5.28
C LEU A 68 -2.70 -6.84 -4.91
N LYS A 69 -3.32 -6.19 -5.90
CA LYS A 69 -4.40 -5.21 -5.67
C LYS A 69 -5.59 -5.83 -4.95
N ALA A 70 -6.08 -6.98 -5.41
CA ALA A 70 -7.18 -7.69 -4.72
C ALA A 70 -6.79 -8.02 -3.27
N SER A 71 -5.55 -8.47 -3.06
CA SER A 71 -5.00 -8.70 -1.72
C SER A 71 -4.99 -7.42 -0.90
N PHE A 72 -4.69 -6.27 -1.52
CA PHE A 72 -4.71 -4.92 -0.94
C PHE A 72 -6.12 -4.39 -0.64
N GLU A 73 -7.14 -4.96 -1.27
CA GLU A 73 -8.55 -4.58 -1.11
C GLU A 73 -9.32 -5.55 -0.20
N GLY A 74 -8.73 -6.70 0.14
CA GLY A 74 -9.25 -7.63 1.17
C GLY A 74 -9.28 -9.09 0.74
N ASP A 75 -9.20 -9.37 -0.57
CA ASP A 75 -9.19 -10.73 -1.10
C ASP A 75 -7.75 -11.22 -1.31
N THR A 76 -7.21 -11.89 -0.29
CA THR A 76 -5.86 -12.44 -0.31
C THR A 76 -5.76 -13.84 -0.89
N ASN A 77 -6.89 -14.52 -1.12
CA ASN A 77 -6.92 -15.95 -1.43
C ASN A 77 -6.16 -16.27 -2.71
N LYS A 78 -6.40 -15.51 -3.79
CA LYS A 78 -5.75 -15.76 -5.08
C LYS A 78 -4.23 -15.69 -5.00
N LEU A 79 -3.70 -14.67 -4.33
CA LEU A 79 -2.25 -14.50 -4.20
C LEU A 79 -1.64 -15.58 -3.30
N ARG A 80 -2.32 -15.90 -2.19
CA ARG A 80 -1.93 -16.97 -1.27
C ARG A 80 -1.90 -18.32 -1.96
N ASP A 81 -2.94 -18.69 -2.69
CA ASP A 81 -3.06 -19.99 -3.37
C ASP A 81 -2.02 -20.16 -4.46
N VAL A 82 -1.71 -19.09 -5.21
CA VAL A 82 -0.60 -19.09 -6.18
C VAL A 82 0.73 -19.32 -5.47
N LEU A 83 0.99 -18.66 -4.35
CA LEU A 83 2.21 -18.87 -3.57
C LEU A 83 2.30 -20.31 -3.05
N LEU A 84 1.22 -20.86 -2.48
CA LEU A 84 1.18 -22.24 -1.97
C LEU A 84 1.40 -23.26 -3.10
N SER A 85 0.75 -23.09 -4.25
CA SER A 85 0.85 -24.03 -5.38
C SER A 85 2.22 -24.02 -6.08
N LYS A 86 2.99 -22.92 -5.96
CA LYS A 86 4.32 -22.78 -6.59
C LYS A 86 5.48 -22.92 -5.62
N THR A 87 5.18 -23.21 -4.36
CA THR A 87 6.16 -23.36 -3.30
C THR A 87 6.07 -24.75 -2.67
N SER A 88 7.21 -25.28 -2.22
CA SER A 88 7.23 -26.56 -1.50
C SER A 88 6.35 -26.47 -0.25
N ARG A 89 5.70 -27.60 0.11
CA ARG A 89 4.92 -27.73 1.35
C ARG A 89 5.69 -27.31 2.60
N PHE A 90 7.01 -27.49 2.59
CA PHE A 90 7.90 -27.05 3.67
C PHE A 90 7.74 -25.56 4.04
N TYR A 91 7.34 -24.70 3.10
CA TYR A 91 7.17 -23.26 3.35
C TYR A 91 5.71 -22.83 3.49
N HIS A 92 4.74 -23.75 3.45
CA HIS A 92 3.32 -23.41 3.49
C HIS A 92 2.92 -22.72 4.80
N ASP A 93 3.48 -23.17 5.93
CA ASP A 93 3.24 -22.54 7.23
C ASP A 93 3.70 -21.08 7.25
N ARG A 94 4.88 -20.80 6.67
CA ARG A 94 5.39 -19.43 6.52
C ARG A 94 4.48 -18.55 5.66
N ILE A 95 3.93 -19.10 4.58
CA ILE A 95 2.98 -18.38 3.71
C ILE A 95 1.68 -18.11 4.47
N ASN A 96 1.15 -19.11 5.17
CA ASN A 96 -0.10 -18.96 5.93
C ASN A 96 0.05 -17.96 7.08
N ASP A 97 1.16 -18.02 7.83
CA ASP A 97 1.49 -17.07 8.89
C ASP A 97 1.68 -15.64 8.35
N PHE A 98 2.29 -15.50 7.17
CA PHE A 98 2.37 -14.21 6.50
C PHE A 98 0.97 -13.65 6.22
N PHE A 99 0.08 -14.43 5.61
CA PHE A 99 -1.23 -13.94 5.23
C PHE A 99 -2.17 -13.69 6.41
N SER A 100 -2.07 -14.47 7.50
CA SER A 100 -2.84 -14.21 8.72
C SER A 100 -2.45 -12.88 9.38
N LYS A 101 -1.14 -12.59 9.44
CA LYS A 101 -0.61 -11.30 9.91
C LYS A 101 -0.95 -10.18 8.94
N PHE A 102 -0.87 -10.43 7.64
CA PHE A 102 -1.17 -9.45 6.60
C PHE A 102 -2.62 -8.95 6.63
N THR A 103 -3.58 -9.85 6.90
CA THR A 103 -4.97 -9.46 7.16
C THR A 103 -5.14 -8.71 8.47
N ASN A 104 -4.40 -9.09 9.52
CA ASN A 104 -4.46 -8.41 10.82
C ASN A 104 -3.88 -7.00 10.78
N ILE A 105 -2.80 -6.75 10.04
CA ILE A 105 -2.21 -5.41 9.84
C ILE A 105 -3.24 -4.41 9.29
N ARG A 106 -4.25 -4.87 8.54
CA ARG A 106 -5.38 -4.02 8.11
C ARG A 106 -6.44 -3.79 9.17
N ALA A 107 -6.69 -4.78 10.03
CA ALA A 107 -7.63 -4.64 11.12
C ALA A 107 -7.10 -3.71 12.22
N THR A 108 -5.78 -3.64 12.39
CA THR A 108 -5.08 -2.72 13.31
C THR A 108 -4.42 -1.55 12.60
N THR A 109 -4.92 -1.11 11.43
CA THR A 109 -4.56 0.22 10.94
C THR A 109 -5.35 1.32 11.67
N GLU A 110 -5.43 1.23 13.01
CA GLU A 110 -5.13 2.41 13.81
C GLU A 110 -3.67 2.68 13.52
N VAL A 111 -3.44 3.72 12.73
CA VAL A 111 -2.10 4.18 12.39
C VAL A 111 -1.41 4.46 13.73
N GLU A 112 -0.54 3.57 14.20
CA GLU A 112 0.61 4.03 14.96
C GLU A 112 1.38 4.92 13.98
N GLU A 113 1.02 6.20 14.00
CA GLU A 113 1.83 7.26 13.47
C GLU A 113 3.16 7.13 14.20
N LYS A 114 4.12 6.44 13.59
CA LYS A 114 5.46 6.99 13.65
C LYS A 114 5.29 8.39 13.09
N GLU A 115 5.28 9.36 14.01
CA GLU A 115 5.28 10.78 13.68
C GLU A 115 6.18 10.95 12.45
N PRO A 116 5.67 11.52 11.34
CA PRO A 116 6.55 11.88 10.26
C PRO A 116 7.60 12.82 10.87
N ASP A 117 8.87 12.40 10.89
CA ASP A 117 10.04 13.15 11.39
C ASP A 117 10.22 14.52 10.70
N THR A 118 9.32 14.91 9.80
CA THR A 118 9.34 16.16 9.05
C THR A 118 7.92 16.66 8.80
N PHE A 119 7.45 17.59 9.63
CA PHE A 119 6.27 18.40 9.34
C PHE A 119 6.65 19.49 8.31
N VAL A 120 5.87 19.62 7.25
CA VAL A 120 6.01 20.71 6.26
C VAL A 120 4.85 21.68 6.46
N PRO A 121 5.10 22.94 6.87
CA PRO A 121 4.03 23.90 7.08
C PRO A 121 3.48 24.39 5.74
N TYR A 122 2.16 24.50 5.65
CA TYR A 122 1.46 25.13 4.54
C TYR A 122 0.55 26.23 5.05
N THR A 123 0.51 27.37 4.35
CA THR A 123 -0.42 28.46 4.64
C THR A 123 -1.54 28.46 3.60
N VAL A 124 -2.79 28.43 4.06
CA VAL A 124 -3.98 28.45 3.21
C VAL A 124 -4.77 29.72 3.47
N LYS A 125 -5.26 30.36 2.40
CA LYS A 125 -6.20 31.48 2.49
C LYS A 125 -7.57 31.02 2.01
N LEU A 126 -8.57 31.15 2.88
CA LEU A 126 -9.97 30.86 2.56
C LEU A 126 -10.73 32.15 2.22
N ARG A 127 -11.78 32.02 1.43
CA ARG A 127 -12.78 33.10 1.31
C ARG A 127 -13.57 33.17 2.62
N LYS A 128 -14.05 34.36 2.97
CA LYS A 128 -14.82 34.58 4.20
C LYS A 128 -15.96 33.57 4.39
N ARG A 129 -16.78 33.39 3.36
CA ARG A 129 -17.85 32.38 3.33
C ARG A 129 -17.37 30.96 3.68
N ASP A 130 -16.25 30.54 3.11
CA ASP A 130 -15.75 29.17 3.30
C ASP A 130 -15.15 29.00 4.70
N SER A 131 -14.56 30.08 5.23
CA SER A 131 -14.14 30.16 6.63
C SER A 131 -15.33 30.06 7.59
N ASP A 132 -16.43 30.75 7.31
CA ASP A 132 -17.64 30.72 8.15
C ASP A 132 -18.25 29.31 8.17
N VAL A 133 -18.25 28.62 7.03
CA VAL A 133 -18.69 27.21 6.93
C VAL A 133 -17.77 26.27 7.71
N LEU A 134 -16.45 26.45 7.60
CA LEU A 134 -15.48 25.66 8.35
C LEU A 134 -15.65 25.83 9.87
N ILE A 135 -15.87 27.06 10.33
CA ILE A 135 -16.12 27.35 11.75
C ILE A 135 -17.39 26.64 12.22
N ALA A 136 -18.48 26.71 11.45
CA ALA A 136 -19.73 26.04 11.79
C ALA A 136 -19.55 24.50 11.84
N LEU A 137 -18.79 23.93 10.91
CA LEU A 137 -18.50 22.49 10.87
C LEU A 137 -17.66 22.05 12.07
N ALA A 138 -16.67 22.86 12.48
CA ALA A 138 -15.85 22.60 13.64
C ALA A 138 -16.68 22.59 14.94
N GLN A 139 -17.62 23.54 15.08
CA GLN A 139 -18.55 23.58 16.22
C GLN A 139 -19.45 22.34 16.28
N LEU A 140 -19.96 21.87 15.15
CA LEU A 140 -20.81 20.67 15.08
C LEU A 140 -20.02 19.38 15.39
N SER A 141 -18.74 19.36 15.06
CA SER A 141 -17.88 18.19 15.20
C SER A 141 -17.08 18.18 16.51
N GLY A 142 -17.17 19.24 17.32
CA GLY A 142 -16.47 19.37 18.60
C GLY A 142 -14.96 19.58 18.49
N GLY A 143 -14.46 20.10 17.37
CA GLY A 143 -13.03 20.27 17.08
C GLY A 143 -12.64 21.73 16.75
N GLN A 144 -11.36 21.96 16.43
CA GLN A 144 -10.89 23.27 15.95
C GLN A 144 -10.97 23.37 14.41
N PRO A 145 -11.23 24.58 13.85
CA PRO A 145 -11.27 24.79 12.40
C PRO A 145 -10.03 24.25 11.66
N GLU A 146 -8.85 24.39 12.24
CA GLU A 146 -7.57 23.94 11.68
C GLU A 146 -7.50 22.41 11.54
N GLU A 147 -7.98 21.67 12.55
CA GLU A 147 -7.99 20.20 12.56
C GLU A 147 -8.94 19.67 11.50
N ILE A 148 -10.16 20.24 11.45
CA ILE A 148 -11.18 19.87 10.47
C ILE A 148 -10.71 20.20 9.04
N LEU A 149 -10.04 21.34 8.86
CA LEU A 149 -9.47 21.72 7.57
C LEU A 149 -8.36 20.75 7.15
N LEU A 150 -7.50 20.34 8.07
CA LEU A 150 -6.42 19.39 7.81
C LEU A 150 -6.99 18.03 7.39
N GLU A 151 -7.94 17.49 8.15
CA GLU A 151 -8.59 16.20 7.88
C GLU A 151 -9.25 16.20 6.49
N ALA A 152 -10.11 17.19 6.23
CA ALA A 152 -10.80 17.33 4.95
C ALA A 152 -9.83 17.53 3.78
N SER A 153 -8.74 18.27 3.99
CA SER A 153 -7.72 18.52 2.97
C SER A 153 -6.94 17.25 2.65
N VAL A 154 -6.54 16.46 3.64
CA VAL A 154 -5.81 15.21 3.45
C VAL A 154 -6.64 14.22 2.63
N GLU A 155 -7.92 14.05 2.96
CA GLU A 155 -8.83 13.20 2.20
C GLU A 155 -9.00 13.68 0.75
N ALA A 156 -9.25 14.98 0.57
CA ALA A 156 -9.44 15.57 -0.75
C ALA A 156 -8.17 15.48 -1.62
N ILE A 157 -6.99 15.66 -1.04
CA ILE A 157 -5.71 15.50 -1.72
C ILE A 157 -5.52 14.05 -2.16
N LYS A 158 -5.75 13.07 -1.26
CA LYS A 158 -5.67 11.64 -1.59
C LYS A 158 -6.61 11.26 -2.73
N ASP A 159 -7.87 11.71 -2.68
CA ASP A 159 -8.85 11.43 -3.73
C ASP A 159 -8.48 12.07 -5.08
N ARG A 160 -8.03 13.33 -5.07
CA ARG A 160 -7.55 14.01 -6.30
C ARG A 160 -6.32 13.32 -6.88
N MET A 161 -5.39 12.87 -6.03
CA MET A 161 -4.20 12.13 -6.47
C MET A 161 -4.59 10.81 -7.13
N LYS A 162 -5.50 10.03 -6.53
CA LYS A 162 -6.05 8.81 -7.13
C LYS A 162 -6.66 9.07 -8.50
N LYS A 163 -7.45 10.15 -8.64
CA LYS A 163 -8.09 10.53 -9.91
C LYS A 163 -7.08 10.99 -10.97
N ALA A 164 -6.01 11.68 -10.57
CA ALA A 164 -4.97 12.13 -11.48
C ALA A 164 -4.13 10.96 -12.01
N VAL A 165 -3.76 10.02 -11.13
CA VAL A 165 -2.98 8.83 -11.49
C VAL A 165 -3.78 7.91 -12.43
N ASN A 166 -5.08 7.75 -12.23
CA ASN A 166 -5.93 6.94 -13.11
C ASN A 166 -6.17 7.54 -14.52
N LYS A 167 -5.76 8.78 -14.76
CA LYS A 167 -5.87 9.45 -16.08
C LYS A 167 -4.57 9.44 -16.89
N LEU A 168 -3.47 8.95 -16.30
CA LEU A 168 -2.17 8.76 -16.94
C LEU A 168 -2.02 7.32 -17.43
#